data_AF-A0AAD6MYB4-F1
#
_entry.id   AF-A0AAD6MYB4-F1
#
_cell.length_a   1.000
_cell.length_b   1.000
_cell.length_c   1.000
_cell.angle_alpha   90.00
_cell.angle_beta   90.00
_cell.angle_gamma   90.00
#
_symmetry.space_group_name_H-M   'P 1'
#
loop_
_entity.id
_entity.type
_entity.pdbx_description
1 polymer ?
#
loop_
_entity_poly.entity_id
_entity_poly.type
_entity_poly.pdbx_seq_one_letter_code
_entity_poly.pdbx_strand_id
1 'polypeptide(L)'
;MPPSTFDLYLYKDRIASLLLIGSSLAFISRFMKFEYGISISARTLAARLNDWGRRQPQLPALQNEELHIRVEELIFDYGLKDWAVLEVLWEDGFTISEHTLQRVRAHLGIRRRVNDPMEREQQKQEIVALIIQEMRSGKLDLGNYDPVPVQEYLRQRGYLFPLQRVEDVMRYYWKEIEVLLSAGDYQPGLRSRANGGGCYNQGRAWFGAASHSSSSAFCSS
;
A
#
# COMPACT_ATOMS: atom_id res chain seq x y z
N MET A 1 42.12 -1.55 20.24
CA MET A 1 41.81 -0.15 20.59
C MET A 1 40.75 -0.15 21.68
N PRO A 2 40.87 0.67 22.73
CA PRO A 2 39.78 0.84 23.67
C PRO A 2 38.60 1.52 22.93
N PRO A 3 37.34 1.19 23.24
CA PRO A 3 36.23 1.92 22.67
C PRO A 3 36.28 3.36 23.18
N SER A 4 36.22 4.33 22.28
CA SER A 4 36.05 5.74 22.66
C SER A 4 34.67 5.88 23.31
N THR A 5 34.63 5.88 24.64
CA THR A 5 33.40 6.07 25.42
C THR A 5 32.99 7.53 25.35
N PHE A 6 32.48 7.96 24.20
CA PHE A 6 31.92 9.30 24.06
C PHE A 6 30.58 9.35 24.81
N ASP A 7 30.40 10.36 25.65
CA ASP A 7 29.19 10.49 26.46
C ASP A 7 28.05 11.12 25.64
N LEU A 8 27.20 10.25 25.08
CA LEU A 8 26.00 10.68 24.36
C LEU A 8 24.97 11.39 25.26
N TYR A 9 25.11 11.31 26.59
CA TYR A 9 24.14 11.86 27.53
C TYR A 9 24.00 13.39 27.40
N LEU A 10 25.08 14.08 27.06
CA LEU A 10 25.11 15.53 26.81
C LEU A 10 24.19 15.98 25.66
N TYR A 11 23.88 15.09 24.72
CA TYR A 11 23.08 15.39 23.53
C TYR A 11 21.68 14.76 23.59
N LYS A 12 21.32 14.17 24.74
CA LYS A 12 20.08 13.42 24.94
C LYS A 12 18.83 14.19 24.52
N ASP A 13 18.70 15.44 24.95
CA ASP A 13 17.51 16.24 24.64
C ASP A 13 17.46 16.66 23.17
N ARG A 14 18.62 16.89 22.55
CA ARG A 14 18.70 17.19 21.11
C ARG A 14 18.29 15.98 20.28
N ILE A 15 18.83 14.81 20.59
CA ILE A 15 18.47 13.54 19.94
C ILE A 15 16.97 13.25 20.14
N ALA A 16 16.44 13.50 21.34
CA ALA A 16 15.02 13.30 21.62
C ALA A 16 14.12 14.27 20.84
N SER A 17 14.54 15.53 20.65
CA SER A 17 13.79 16.48 19.81
C SER A 17 13.72 16.02 18.35
N LEU A 18 14.82 15.46 17.81
CA LEU A 18 14.84 14.91 16.46
C LEU A 18 13.93 13.67 16.32
N LEU A 19 13.89 12.83 17.34
CA LEU A 19 12.96 11.69 17.40
C LEU A 19 11.49 12.12 17.45
N LEU A 20 11.18 13.18 18.19
CA LEU A 20 9.83 13.74 18.27
C LEU A 20 9.37 14.31 16.92
N ILE A 21 10.30 14.82 16.11
CA ILE A 21 10.04 15.31 14.75
C ILE A 21 9.92 14.14 13.74
N GLY A 22 10.09 12.88 14.19
CA GLY A 22 9.97 11.70 13.32
C GLY A 22 11.23 11.34 12.55
N SER A 23 12.38 11.93 12.89
CA SER A 23 13.64 11.64 12.18
C SER A 23 14.10 10.20 12.39
N SER A 24 14.53 9.53 11.31
CA SER A 24 15.06 8.17 11.38
C SER A 24 16.40 8.10 12.14
N LEU A 25 16.71 6.95 12.74
CA LEU A 25 17.97 6.77 13.48
C LEU A 25 19.22 6.92 12.58
N ALA A 26 19.10 6.54 11.30
CA ALA A 26 20.17 6.72 10.31
C ALA A 26 20.41 8.22 10.02
N PHE A 27 19.33 9.00 9.91
CA PHE A 27 19.43 10.45 9.77
C PHE A 27 20.08 11.08 11.00
N ILE A 28 19.63 10.71 12.21
CA ILE A 28 20.18 11.24 13.46
C ILE A 28 21.67 10.89 13.59
N SER A 29 22.08 9.68 13.23
CA SER A 29 23.50 9.29 13.21
C SER A 29 24.34 10.17 12.27
N ARG A 30 23.86 10.44 11.05
CA ARG A 30 24.54 11.36 10.11
C ARG A 30 24.57 12.79 10.63
N PHE A 31 23.46 13.26 11.21
CA PHE A 31 23.36 14.57 11.81
C PHE A 31 24.36 14.76 12.95
N MET A 32 24.48 13.77 13.84
CA MET A 32 25.44 13.80 14.95
C MET A 32 26.89 13.81 14.48
N LYS A 33 27.18 13.13 13.37
CA LYS A 33 28.49 13.16 12.72
C LYS A 33 28.78 14.52 12.08
N PHE A 34 27.79 15.13 11.42
CA PHE A 34 27.95 16.41 10.73
C PHE A 34 28.08 17.59 11.71
N GLU A 35 27.17 17.68 12.68
CA GLU A 35 27.07 18.83 13.58
C GLU A 35 28.12 18.78 14.71
N TYR A 36 28.37 17.59 15.25
CA TYR A 36 29.18 17.40 16.46
C TYR A 36 30.45 16.58 16.22
N GLY A 37 30.67 16.07 15.01
CA GLY A 37 31.81 15.20 14.70
C GLY A 37 31.71 13.79 15.28
N ILE A 38 30.54 13.39 15.83
CA ILE A 38 30.40 12.14 16.57
C ILE A 38 29.89 11.03 15.65
N SER A 39 30.74 10.05 15.36
CA SER A 39 30.37 8.88 14.55
C SER A 39 29.75 7.79 15.43
N ILE A 40 28.42 7.70 15.44
CA ILE A 40 27.67 6.70 16.21
C ILE A 40 26.92 5.78 15.25
N SER A 41 26.98 4.47 15.44
CA SER A 41 26.16 3.54 14.66
C SER A 41 24.68 3.64 15.05
N ALA A 42 23.75 3.43 14.12
CA ALA A 42 22.31 3.39 14.43
C ALA A 42 21.98 2.39 15.56
N ARG A 43 22.72 1.27 15.64
CA ARG A 43 22.60 0.28 16.72
C ARG A 43 23.00 0.82 18.09
N THR A 44 24.09 1.57 18.17
CA THR A 44 24.56 2.22 19.41
C THR A 44 23.56 3.30 19.85
N LEU A 45 23.05 4.08 18.90
CA LEU A 45 22.02 5.08 19.17
C LEU A 45 20.74 4.44 19.69
N ALA A 46 20.28 3.34 19.07
CA ALA A 46 19.11 2.58 19.52
C ALA A 46 19.30 2.01 20.94
N ALA A 47 20.48 1.46 21.25
CA ALA A 47 20.79 0.96 22.59
C ALA A 47 20.72 2.09 23.64
N ARG A 48 21.33 3.25 23.35
CA ARG A 48 21.28 4.41 24.26
C ARG A 48 19.88 4.97 24.44
N LEU A 49 19.07 5.00 23.39
CA LEU A 49 17.67 5.43 23.48
C LEU A 49 16.83 4.50 24.36
N ASN A 50 17.09 3.20 24.30
CA ASN A 50 16.50 2.23 25.22
C ASN A 50 16.92 2.50 26.66
N ASP A 51 18.23 2.69 26.91
CA ASP A 51 18.74 3.02 28.25
C ASP A 51 18.13 4.31 28.81
N TRP A 52 17.83 5.27 27.94
CA TRP A 52 17.22 6.55 28.30
C TRP A 52 15.70 6.49 28.49
N GLY A 53 15.06 5.35 28.24
CA GLY A 53 13.60 5.22 28.25
C GLY A 53 12.90 6.03 27.16
N ARG A 54 13.65 6.56 26.18
CA ARG A 54 13.12 7.37 25.07
C ARG A 54 13.03 6.50 23.82
N ARG A 55 12.19 5.47 23.90
CA ARG A 55 11.66 4.85 22.67
C ARG A 55 10.78 5.88 21.99
N GLN A 56 10.93 6.02 20.68
CA GLN A 56 9.93 6.71 19.89
C GLN A 56 8.58 6.07 20.24
N PRO A 57 7.56 6.85 20.66
CA PRO A 57 6.25 6.30 20.92
C PRO A 57 5.72 5.77 19.58
N GLN A 58 5.93 4.48 19.34
CA GLN A 58 5.34 3.77 18.23
C GLN A 58 3.85 3.74 18.55
N LEU A 59 3.06 4.55 17.82
CA LEU A 59 1.62 4.38 17.82
C LEU A 59 1.34 2.91 17.51
N PRO A 60 0.32 2.30 18.14
CA PRO A 60 -0.10 0.97 17.77
C PRO A 60 -0.21 0.89 16.25
N ALA A 61 0.32 -0.16 15.62
CA ALA A 61 0.37 -0.26 14.16
C ALA A 61 -1.01 -0.07 13.47
N LEU A 62 -2.10 -0.32 14.19
CA LEU A 62 -3.48 -0.10 13.74
C LEU A 62 -3.96 1.35 13.83
N GLN A 63 -3.22 2.23 14.49
CA GLN A 63 -3.50 3.66 14.65
C GLN A 63 -2.45 4.54 13.94
N ASN A 64 -1.44 3.91 13.33
CA ASN A 64 -0.40 4.61 12.61
C ASN A 64 -0.81 4.80 11.14
N GLU A 65 -1.35 5.97 10.82
CA GLU A 65 -1.81 6.31 9.47
C GLU A 65 -0.68 6.31 8.44
N GLU A 66 0.52 6.76 8.83
CA GLU A 66 1.70 6.77 7.95
C GLU A 66 2.08 5.35 7.53
N LEU A 67 2.02 4.40 8.48
CA LEU A 67 2.20 2.98 8.19
C LEU A 67 1.12 2.46 7.22
N HIS A 68 -0.12 2.92 7.35
CA HIS A 68 -1.24 2.45 6.51
C HIS A 68 -1.08 2.91 5.07
N ILE A 69 -0.82 4.21 4.87
CA ILE A 69 -0.54 4.79 3.56
C ILE A 69 0.64 4.05 2.92
N ARG A 70 1.73 3.86 3.67
CA ARG A 70 2.91 3.19 3.16
C ARG A 70 2.65 1.73 2.76
N VAL A 71 1.85 1.01 3.55
CA VAL A 71 1.43 -0.37 3.22
C VAL A 71 0.56 -0.40 1.95
N GLU A 72 -0.34 0.57 1.78
CA GLU A 72 -1.16 0.68 0.55
C GLU A 72 -0.28 0.93 -0.67
N GLU A 73 0.61 1.92 -0.64
CA GLU A 73 1.55 2.22 -1.73
C GLU A 73 2.37 0.99 -2.13
N LEU A 74 3.03 0.33 -1.16
CA LEU A 74 3.90 -0.81 -1.43
C LEU A 74 3.14 -2.00 -2.05
N ILE A 75 1.85 -2.15 -1.75
CA ILE A 75 1.03 -3.23 -2.28
C ILE A 75 0.41 -2.85 -3.63
N PHE A 76 -0.15 -1.65 -3.76
CA PHE A 76 -0.91 -1.26 -4.95
C PHE A 76 -0.02 -0.68 -6.05
N ASP A 77 0.96 0.16 -5.71
CA ASP A 77 1.80 0.83 -6.70
C ASP A 77 2.99 -0.05 -7.10
N TYR A 78 3.57 -0.76 -6.13
CA TYR A 78 4.77 -1.58 -6.35
C TYR A 78 4.48 -3.10 -6.45
N GLY A 79 3.25 -3.54 -6.13
CA GLY A 79 2.88 -4.96 -6.23
C GLY A 79 3.64 -5.91 -5.30
N LEU A 80 4.28 -5.39 -4.25
CA LEU A 80 5.19 -6.18 -3.43
C LEU A 80 4.48 -7.30 -2.68
N LYS A 81 5.18 -8.41 -2.45
CA LYS A 81 4.74 -9.50 -1.56
C LYS A 81 4.96 -9.13 -0.10
N ASP A 82 4.24 -9.76 0.83
CA ASP A 82 4.30 -9.37 2.24
C ASP A 82 5.71 -9.36 2.84
N TRP A 83 6.57 -10.31 2.46
CA TRP A 83 7.96 -10.35 2.92
C TRP A 83 8.78 -9.15 2.43
N ALA A 84 8.57 -8.71 1.18
CA ALA A 84 9.26 -7.57 0.59
C ALA A 84 8.70 -6.25 1.12
N VAL A 85 7.37 -6.16 1.32
CA VAL A 85 6.73 -5.03 2.01
C VAL A 85 7.35 -4.85 3.40
N LEU A 86 7.52 -5.96 4.12
CA LEU A 86 8.06 -5.95 5.47
C LEU A 86 9.54 -5.54 5.51
N GLU A 87 10.35 -5.97 4.54
CA GLU A 87 11.74 -5.54 4.38
C GLU A 87 11.84 -4.02 4.13
N VAL A 88 11.05 -3.49 3.19
CA VAL A 88 11.02 -2.05 2.91
C VAL A 88 10.52 -1.25 4.12
N LEU A 89 9.51 -1.73 4.84
CA LEU A 89 9.01 -1.07 6.04
C LEU A 89 10.06 -1.03 7.17
N TRP A 90 10.92 -2.05 7.26
CA TRP A 90 12.05 -2.04 8.19
C TRP A 90 13.11 -1.00 7.81
N GLU A 91 13.38 -0.83 6.52
CA GLU A 91 14.28 0.21 6.01
C GLU A 91 13.71 1.62 6.26
N ASP A 92 12.40 1.78 6.12
CA ASP A 92 11.65 3.00 6.43
C ASP A 92 11.59 3.29 7.96
N GLY A 93 12.02 2.33 8.79
CA GLY A 93 12.14 2.49 10.24
C GLY A 93 10.94 2.00 11.06
N PHE A 94 9.96 1.36 10.42
CA PHE A 94 8.85 0.71 11.12
C PHE A 94 9.31 -0.62 11.71
N THR A 95 9.08 -0.84 13.00
CA THR A 95 9.38 -2.14 13.64
C THR A 95 8.11 -2.98 13.75
N ILE A 96 7.70 -3.61 12.65
CA ILE A 96 6.51 -4.48 12.61
C ILE A 96 6.87 -5.95 12.36
N SER A 97 6.04 -6.85 12.89
CA SER A 97 6.11 -8.28 12.60
C SER A 97 5.21 -8.64 11.41
N GLU A 98 5.44 -9.81 10.81
CA GLU A 98 4.58 -10.33 9.73
C GLU A 98 3.10 -10.42 10.17
N HIS A 99 2.85 -10.90 11.39
CA HIS A 99 1.50 -10.95 11.95
C HIS A 99 0.88 -9.56 12.11
N THR A 100 1.68 -8.56 12.49
CA THR A 100 1.22 -7.17 12.55
C THR A 100 0.86 -6.65 11.15
N LEU A 101 1.69 -6.92 10.13
CA LEU A 101 1.41 -6.56 8.74
C LEU A 101 0.10 -7.20 8.24
N GLN A 102 -0.12 -8.49 8.56
CA GLN A 102 -1.37 -9.17 8.23
C GLN A 102 -2.59 -8.49 8.88
N ARG A 103 -2.48 -8.07 10.15
CA ARG A 103 -3.55 -7.33 10.84
C ARG A 103 -3.79 -5.95 10.24
N VAL A 104 -2.75 -5.21 9.91
CA VAL A 104 -2.85 -3.90 9.23
C VAL A 104 -3.54 -4.08 7.88
N ARG A 105 -3.10 -5.04 7.06
CA ARG A 105 -3.77 -5.37 5.79
C ARG A 105 -5.24 -5.73 5.97
N ALA A 106 -5.57 -6.57 6.96
CA ALA A 106 -6.95 -6.94 7.24
C ALA A 106 -7.79 -5.72 7.67
N HIS A 107 -7.20 -4.81 8.45
CA HIS A 107 -7.83 -3.54 8.86
C HIS A 107 -8.11 -2.63 7.67
N LEU A 108 -7.17 -2.57 6.71
CA LEU A 108 -7.33 -1.83 5.46
C LEU A 108 -8.26 -2.53 4.45
N GLY A 109 -8.68 -3.77 4.72
CA GLY A 109 -9.50 -4.57 3.80
C GLY A 109 -8.72 -5.24 2.66
N ILE A 110 -7.38 -5.23 2.72
CA ILE A 110 -6.50 -5.72 1.66
C ILE A 110 -6.36 -7.25 1.73
N ARG A 111 -7.19 -7.95 0.95
CA ARG A 111 -7.18 -9.42 0.85
C ARG A 111 -6.52 -9.91 -0.44
N ARG A 112 -5.37 -10.57 -0.32
CA ARG A 112 -4.64 -11.17 -1.48
C ARG A 112 -5.24 -12.50 -1.95
N ARG A 113 -5.90 -13.26 -1.07
CA ARG A 113 -6.42 -14.60 -1.38
C ARG A 113 -7.86 -14.72 -0.92
N VAL A 114 -8.66 -15.34 -1.77
CA VAL A 114 -10.04 -15.74 -1.51
C VAL A 114 -10.09 -17.26 -1.61
N ASN A 115 -10.47 -17.92 -0.52
CA ASN A 115 -10.50 -19.38 -0.44
C ASN A 115 -11.88 -19.95 -0.75
N ASP A 116 -12.94 -19.19 -0.50
CA ASP A 116 -14.30 -19.62 -0.75
C ASP A 116 -14.62 -19.72 -2.25
N PRO A 117 -15.12 -20.86 -2.76
CA PRO A 117 -15.45 -21.03 -4.16
C PRO A 117 -16.49 -20.04 -4.70
N MET A 118 -17.48 -19.65 -3.89
CA MET A 118 -18.50 -18.70 -4.32
C MET A 118 -17.94 -17.29 -4.46
N GLU A 119 -17.19 -16.82 -3.46
CA GLU A 119 -16.50 -15.53 -3.54
C GLU A 119 -15.50 -15.48 -4.71
N ARG A 120 -14.84 -16.61 -5.04
CA ARG A 120 -13.96 -16.67 -6.21
C ARG A 120 -14.70 -16.44 -7.52
N GLU A 121 -15.87 -17.04 -7.67
CA GLU A 121 -16.67 -16.87 -8.89
C GLU A 121 -17.24 -15.45 -9.00
N GLN A 122 -17.68 -14.88 -7.88
CA GLN A 122 -18.07 -13.46 -7.81
C GLN A 122 -16.92 -12.53 -8.20
N GLN A 123 -15.70 -12.78 -7.71
CA GLN A 123 -14.53 -11.99 -8.12
C GLN A 123 -14.24 -12.10 -9.61
N LYS A 124 -14.41 -13.28 -10.23
CA LYS A 124 -14.24 -13.38 -11.69
C LYS A 124 -15.26 -12.52 -12.44
N GLN A 125 -16.52 -12.55 -12.01
CA GLN A 125 -17.57 -11.73 -12.61
C GLN A 125 -17.31 -10.23 -12.43
N GLU A 126 -16.80 -9.84 -11.25
CA GLU A 126 -16.38 -8.47 -10.98
C GLU A 126 -15.23 -8.04 -11.90
N ILE A 127 -14.20 -8.90 -12.06
CA ILE A 127 -13.08 -8.65 -12.99
C ILE A 127 -13.60 -8.48 -14.42
N VAL A 128 -14.49 -9.36 -14.90
CA VAL A 128 -15.09 -9.26 -16.25
C VAL A 128 -15.81 -7.91 -16.41
N ALA A 129 -16.66 -7.54 -15.45
CA ALA A 129 -17.41 -6.30 -15.51
C ALA A 129 -16.49 -5.06 -15.54
N LEU A 130 -15.45 -5.05 -14.71
CA LEU A 130 -14.46 -3.97 -14.68
C LEU A 130 -13.69 -3.87 -16.00
N ILE A 131 -13.23 -4.99 -16.55
CA ILE A 131 -12.52 -5.02 -17.83
C ILE A 131 -13.42 -4.45 -18.94
N ILE A 132 -14.67 -4.92 -19.05
CA ILE A 132 -15.61 -4.42 -20.05
C ILE A 132 -15.84 -2.91 -19.90
N GLN A 133 -16.06 -2.43 -18.67
CA GLN A 133 -16.27 -1.02 -18.39
C GLN A 133 -15.07 -0.17 -18.81
N GLU A 134 -13.86 -0.60 -18.47
CA GLU A 134 -12.64 0.15 -18.72
C GLU A 134 -12.25 0.14 -20.20
N MET A 135 -12.49 -0.97 -20.91
CA MET A 135 -12.35 -1.04 -22.37
C MET A 135 -13.34 -0.12 -23.09
N ARG A 136 -14.61 -0.09 -22.66
CA ARG A 136 -15.61 0.84 -23.22
C ARG A 136 -15.22 2.30 -23.01
N SER A 137 -14.57 2.60 -21.89
CA SER A 137 -14.05 3.94 -21.61
C SER A 137 -12.81 4.31 -22.43
N GLY A 138 -12.21 3.36 -23.17
CA GLY A 138 -11.01 3.54 -23.97
C GLY A 138 -9.71 3.70 -23.16
N LYS A 139 -9.75 3.45 -21.85
CA LYS A 139 -8.60 3.61 -20.95
C LYS A 139 -7.74 2.36 -20.82
N LEU A 140 -8.29 1.21 -21.18
CA LEU A 140 -7.62 -0.08 -21.18
C LEU A 140 -7.59 -0.60 -22.62
N ASP A 141 -6.40 -0.64 -23.21
CA ASP A 141 -6.15 -1.33 -24.48
C ASP A 141 -5.59 -2.73 -24.18
N LEU A 142 -6.31 -3.74 -24.64
CA LEU A 142 -5.97 -5.15 -24.43
C LEU A 142 -5.23 -5.76 -25.63
N GLY A 143 -4.69 -4.95 -26.55
CA GLY A 143 -4.17 -5.35 -27.87
C GLY A 143 -3.56 -6.75 -27.99
N ASN A 144 -2.69 -7.17 -27.06
CA ASN A 144 -2.00 -8.48 -27.10
C ASN A 144 -2.52 -9.53 -26.11
N TYR A 145 -3.69 -9.34 -25.51
CA TYR A 145 -4.31 -10.30 -24.58
C TYR A 145 -3.46 -10.58 -23.34
N ASP A 146 -2.53 -9.68 -23.02
CA ASP A 146 -1.60 -9.90 -21.93
C ASP A 146 -2.29 -9.61 -20.59
N PRO A 147 -2.43 -10.60 -19.69
CA PRO A 147 -3.08 -10.44 -18.40
C PRO A 147 -2.25 -9.57 -17.43
N VAL A 148 -0.95 -9.39 -17.67
CA VAL A 148 -0.06 -8.64 -16.77
C VAL A 148 -0.37 -7.13 -16.80
N PRO A 149 -0.44 -6.45 -17.96
CA PRO A 149 -0.89 -5.05 -18.04
C PRO A 149 -2.28 -4.81 -17.44
N VAL A 150 -3.22 -5.77 -17.63
CA VAL A 150 -4.57 -5.67 -17.07
C VAL A 150 -4.54 -5.71 -15.56
N GLN A 151 -3.80 -6.66 -14.99
CA GLN A 151 -3.67 -6.78 -13.56
C GLN A 151 -3.00 -5.55 -12.96
N GLU A 152 -1.96 -5.01 -13.61
CA GLU A 152 -1.27 -3.80 -13.17
C GLU A 152 -2.21 -2.59 -13.16
N TYR A 153 -2.97 -2.41 -14.24
CA TYR A 153 -3.96 -1.34 -14.35
C TYR A 153 -5.05 -1.43 -13.27
N LEU A 154 -5.60 -2.63 -13.04
CA LEU A 154 -6.59 -2.87 -11.99
C LEU A 154 -6.00 -2.58 -10.60
N ARG A 155 -4.73 -2.89 -10.39
CA ARG A 155 -4.03 -2.65 -9.13
C ARG A 155 -3.86 -1.16 -8.84
N GLN A 156 -3.45 -0.36 -9.83
CA GLN A 156 -3.35 1.09 -9.72
C GLN A 156 -4.71 1.77 -9.43
N ARG A 157 -5.81 1.10 -9.78
CA ARG A 157 -7.19 1.52 -9.45
C ARG A 157 -7.66 1.08 -8.06
N GLY A 158 -6.80 0.40 -7.28
CA GLY A 158 -7.11 -0.10 -5.94
C GLY A 158 -7.68 -1.52 -5.90
N TYR A 159 -7.71 -2.25 -7.02
CA TYR A 159 -8.20 -3.62 -7.06
C TYR A 159 -7.06 -4.64 -6.95
N LEU A 160 -7.07 -5.46 -5.90
CA LEU A 160 -6.06 -6.49 -5.69
C LEU A 160 -6.57 -7.89 -6.08
N PHE A 161 -6.47 -8.22 -7.37
CA PHE A 161 -6.79 -9.56 -7.86
C PHE A 161 -5.54 -10.42 -8.07
N PRO A 162 -5.58 -11.73 -7.72
CA PRO A 162 -4.48 -12.65 -8.06
C PRO A 162 -4.28 -12.74 -9.58
N LEU A 163 -3.02 -12.75 -10.04
CA LEU A 163 -2.69 -12.82 -11.47
C LEU A 163 -3.37 -14.03 -12.13
N GLN A 164 -3.27 -15.20 -11.50
CA GLN A 164 -3.91 -16.43 -11.98
C GLN A 164 -5.41 -16.24 -12.25
N ARG A 165 -6.09 -15.42 -11.44
CA ARG A 165 -7.53 -15.18 -11.60
C ARG A 165 -7.82 -14.27 -12.79
N VAL A 166 -6.99 -13.25 -13.00
CA VAL A 166 -7.06 -12.40 -14.19
C VAL A 166 -6.72 -13.22 -15.44
N GLU A 167 -5.71 -14.07 -15.39
CA GLU A 167 -5.37 -15.03 -16.45
C GLU A 167 -6.54 -15.96 -16.78
N ASP A 168 -7.20 -16.53 -15.76
CA ASP A 168 -8.38 -17.39 -15.96
C ASP A 168 -9.50 -16.59 -16.65
N VAL A 169 -9.77 -15.37 -16.21
CA VAL A 169 -10.79 -14.51 -16.83
C VAL A 169 -10.45 -14.23 -18.29
N MET A 170 -9.22 -13.80 -18.56
CA MET A 170 -8.75 -13.51 -19.92
C MET A 170 -8.69 -14.75 -20.81
N ARG A 171 -8.48 -15.95 -20.24
CA ARG A 171 -8.44 -17.20 -21.01
C ARG A 171 -9.83 -17.73 -21.36
N TYR A 172 -10.77 -17.68 -20.40
CA TYR A 172 -12.06 -18.35 -20.54
C TYR A 172 -13.20 -17.42 -20.97
N TYR A 173 -13.18 -16.16 -20.55
CA TYR A 173 -14.27 -15.21 -20.79
C TYR A 173 -13.97 -14.23 -21.92
N TRP A 174 -12.79 -14.30 -22.55
CA TRP A 174 -12.42 -13.37 -23.62
C TRP A 174 -13.42 -13.34 -24.78
N LYS A 175 -13.84 -14.51 -25.27
CA LYS A 175 -14.82 -14.59 -26.35
C LYS A 175 -16.16 -13.95 -25.97
N GLU A 176 -16.55 -14.08 -24.70
CA GLU A 176 -17.75 -13.42 -24.18
C GLU A 176 -17.54 -11.91 -24.10
N ILE A 177 -16.38 -11.45 -23.65
CA ILE A 177 -16.02 -10.02 -23.62
C ILE A 177 -16.03 -9.41 -25.03
N GLU A 178 -15.47 -10.07 -26.04
CA GLU A 178 -15.52 -9.60 -27.45
C GLU A 178 -16.95 -9.45 -27.97
N VAL A 179 -17.79 -10.45 -27.70
CA VAL A 179 -19.21 -10.43 -28.08
C VAL A 179 -19.93 -9.27 -27.36
N LEU A 180 -19.64 -9.04 -26.09
CA LEU A 180 -20.23 -7.99 -25.25
C LEU A 180 -19.69 -6.57 -25.52
N LEU A 181 -18.54 -6.45 -26.16
CA LEU A 181 -18.03 -5.18 -26.68
C LEU A 181 -18.64 -4.86 -28.05
N SER A 182 -18.95 -5.89 -28.84
CA SER A 182 -19.59 -5.77 -30.16
C SER A 182 -21.11 -5.54 -30.06
N ALA A 183 -21.76 -6.17 -29.08
CA ALA A 183 -23.15 -5.93 -28.72
C ALA A 183 -23.21 -4.85 -27.64
N GLY A 184 -23.78 -3.68 -27.93
CA GLY A 184 -23.80 -2.53 -27.01
C GLY A 184 -24.48 -2.75 -25.65
N ASP A 185 -25.05 -3.92 -25.36
CA ASP A 185 -25.92 -4.17 -24.21
C ASP A 185 -25.33 -5.25 -23.28
N TYR A 186 -24.60 -4.82 -22.25
CA TYR A 186 -24.32 -5.67 -21.08
C TYR A 186 -25.08 -5.09 -19.88
N GLN A 187 -26.15 -5.79 -19.47
CA GLN A 187 -26.74 -5.61 -18.15
C GLN A 187 -26.32 -6.80 -17.28
N PRO A 188 -25.53 -6.59 -16.21
CA PRO A 188 -25.21 -7.68 -15.30
C PRO A 188 -26.50 -8.21 -14.65
N GLY A 189 -26.71 -9.52 -14.75
CA GLY A 189 -27.90 -10.19 -14.23
C GLY A 189 -28.00 -10.06 -12.71
N LEU A 190 -28.90 -9.19 -12.26
CA LEU A 190 -29.49 -9.20 -10.93
C LEU A 190 -30.17 -10.56 -10.69
N ARG A 191 -29.45 -11.53 -10.10
CA ARG A 191 -30.10 -12.60 -9.35
C ARG A 191 -30.49 -12.06 -7.98
N SER A 192 -31.67 -11.45 -7.96
CA SER A 192 -32.46 -11.25 -6.75
C SER A 192 -32.64 -12.58 -6.03
N ARG A 193 -32.17 -12.67 -4.79
CA ARG A 193 -32.77 -13.56 -3.80
C ARG A 193 -33.03 -12.75 -2.54
N ALA A 194 -34.26 -12.26 -2.45
CA ALA A 194 -34.89 -11.98 -1.19
C ALA A 194 -34.86 -13.26 -0.33
N ASN A 195 -34.07 -13.25 0.75
CA ASN A 195 -34.43 -13.68 2.10
C ASN A 195 -33.19 -13.91 2.96
N GLY A 196 -33.11 -13.19 4.09
CA GLY A 196 -32.51 -13.71 5.32
C GLY A 196 -31.15 -13.14 5.73
N GLY A 197 -31.16 -11.95 6.35
CA GLY A 197 -30.39 -11.62 7.57
C GLY A 197 -28.87 -11.83 7.59
N GLY A 198 -28.12 -10.73 7.54
CA GLY A 198 -26.70 -10.71 7.90
C GLY A 198 -26.13 -9.30 7.82
N CYS A 199 -26.33 -8.51 8.87
CA CYS A 199 -25.73 -7.19 9.05
C CYS A 199 -24.20 -7.28 8.99
N TYR A 200 -23.55 -6.68 7.99
CA TYR A 200 -22.22 -6.10 8.15
C TYR A 200 -22.11 -4.79 7.38
N ASN A 201 -21.63 -3.79 8.13
CA ASN A 201 -21.75 -2.37 7.88
C ASN A 201 -21.10 -1.89 6.58
N GLN A 202 -21.82 -0.95 5.97
CA GLN A 202 -21.35 0.06 5.04
C GLN A 202 -20.20 0.87 5.67
N GLY A 203 -19.24 1.26 4.83
CA GLY A 203 -18.26 2.25 5.24
C GLY A 203 -17.07 2.36 4.30
N ARG A 204 -17.28 2.78 3.04
CA ARG A 204 -16.31 3.62 2.34
C ARG A 204 -17.06 4.60 1.44
N ALA A 205 -17.16 5.83 1.96
CA ALA A 205 -17.54 7.02 1.22
C ALA A 205 -16.46 8.07 1.52
N TRP A 206 -15.99 8.75 0.46
CA TRP A 206 -15.14 9.96 0.43
C TRP A 206 -13.64 9.76 0.77
N PHE A 207 -12.65 10.43 0.15
CA PHE A 207 -12.52 11.63 -0.70
C PHE A 207 -11.53 11.32 -1.85
N GLY A 208 -11.31 12.07 -2.93
CA GLY A 208 -11.65 13.44 -3.31
C GLY A 208 -10.69 13.83 -4.45
N ALA A 209 -11.22 14.49 -5.47
CA ALA A 209 -10.45 15.00 -6.59
C ALA A 209 -9.38 16.01 -6.13
N ALA A 210 -8.16 15.86 -6.61
CA ALA A 210 -7.16 16.93 -6.65
C ALA A 210 -6.36 16.83 -7.95
N SER A 211 -6.96 17.33 -9.03
CA SER A 211 -6.26 17.68 -10.26
C SER A 211 -5.47 18.98 -10.02
N HIS A 212 -4.16 18.87 -9.74
CA HIS A 212 -3.27 20.03 -9.86
C HIS A 212 -2.97 20.29 -11.33
N SER A 213 -3.61 21.32 -11.86
CA SER A 213 -3.29 21.93 -13.14
C SER A 213 -2.34 23.09 -12.87
N SER A 214 -1.03 22.88 -13.00
CA SER A 214 -0.06 23.98 -13.03
C SER A 214 0.13 24.45 -14.46
N SER A 215 -0.63 25.47 -14.86
CA SER A 215 -0.29 26.32 -16.01
C SER A 215 0.48 27.54 -15.50
N SER A 216 1.81 27.51 -15.63
CA SER A 216 2.63 28.73 -15.55
C SER A 216 2.67 29.39 -16.93
N ALA A 217 1.87 30.44 -17.09
CA ALA A 217 2.01 31.39 -18.18
C ALA A 217 3.25 32.27 -17.91
N PHE A 218 4.31 32.03 -18.67
CA PHE A 218 5.43 32.94 -18.85
C PHE A 218 5.10 33.79 -20.09
N CYS A 219 4.84 35.08 -19.93
CA CYS A 219 4.92 36.04 -21.04
C CYS A 219 5.44 37.38 -20.52
N SER A 220 6.57 37.75 -21.10
CA SER A 220 7.35 38.96 -20.93
C SER A 220 6.59 40.23 -21.32
N SER A 221 6.91 41.35 -20.68
CA SER A 221 7.29 42.63 -21.31
C SER A 221 7.84 43.57 -20.23
#